data_AF-A0A947TTG1-F1
#
_entry.id   AF-A0A947TTG1-F1
#
_cell.length_a   1.000
_cell.length_b   1.000
_cell.length_c   1.000
_cell.angle_alpha   90.00
_cell.angle_beta   90.00
_cell.angle_gamma   90.00
#
_symmetry.space_group_name_H-M   'P 1'
#
loop_
_entity.id
_entity.type
_entity.pdbx_description
1 polymer ?
#
loop_
_entity_poly.entity_id
_entity_poly.type
_entity_poly.pdbx_seq_one_letter_code
_entity_poly.pdbx_strand_id
1 'polypeptide(L)'
;MYSSSVSANSQVLDRYNFNRQNLTNLKRDVSPLANAALGLAQTAREMKAHVLSTSGNNRNLVYGDQGRSIQSRDLVKMLDGAKNALKSFASKAQSLDREIDFFSAHQEGLFRGNMAIVPQADKVNWCTGQVEKIMKRTSRLGADQGPKVSAAVDGLRNAARFTPQNIQSDLDSKVAALNRRIH
;
A
#
# COMPACT_ATOMS: atom_id res chain seq x y z
N MET A 1 -1.71 24.71 48.32
CA MET A 1 -0.79 23.74 47.68
C MET A 1 -1.45 23.29 46.38
N TYR A 2 -0.81 23.59 45.25
CA TYR A 2 -1.40 23.52 43.92
C TYR A 2 -1.58 22.09 43.41
N SER A 3 -2.77 21.83 42.88
CA SER A 3 -3.20 20.63 42.16
C SER A 3 -2.47 20.54 40.81
N SER A 4 -1.31 19.88 40.78
CA SER A 4 -0.51 19.63 39.57
C SER A 4 -0.79 18.27 38.91
N SER A 5 -1.67 17.45 39.48
CA SER A 5 -2.02 16.13 38.96
C SER A 5 -3.08 16.16 37.84
N VAL A 6 -3.92 17.20 37.78
CA VAL A 6 -5.00 17.30 36.78
C VAL A 6 -4.46 17.72 35.40
N SER A 7 -3.49 18.65 35.34
CA SER A 7 -2.95 19.13 34.05
C SER A 7 -2.05 18.09 33.37
N ALA A 8 -1.22 17.37 34.15
CA ALA A 8 -0.37 16.30 33.62
C ALA A 8 -1.21 15.13 33.06
N ASN A 9 -2.29 14.73 33.75
CA ASN A 9 -3.19 13.70 33.25
C ASN A 9 -3.95 14.12 31.99
N SER A 10 -4.32 15.40 31.86
CA SER A 10 -4.97 15.91 30.64
C SER A 10 -4.04 15.83 29.41
N GLN A 11 -2.78 16.23 29.55
CA GLN A 11 -1.79 16.19 28.46
C GLN A 11 -1.45 14.76 28.02
N VAL A 12 -1.39 13.82 28.96
CA VAL A 12 -1.13 12.40 28.68
C VAL A 12 -2.30 11.78 27.93
N LEU A 13 -3.54 12.12 28.31
CA LEU A 13 -4.75 11.67 27.62
C LEU A 13 -4.85 12.26 26.21
N ASP A 14 -4.55 13.54 26.03
CA ASP A 14 -4.55 14.21 24.74
C ASP A 14 -3.55 13.58 23.76
N ARG A 15 -2.31 13.32 24.22
CA ARG A 15 -1.29 12.63 23.43
C ARG A 15 -1.70 11.21 23.06
N TYR A 16 -2.31 10.47 24.00
CA TYR A 16 -2.84 9.14 23.72
C TYR A 16 -3.92 9.18 22.62
N ASN A 17 -4.89 10.10 22.74
CA ASN A 17 -5.97 10.26 21.75
C ASN A 17 -5.41 10.67 20.38
N PHE A 18 -4.43 11.58 20.36
CA PHE A 18 -3.74 11.99 19.15
C PHE A 18 -3.05 10.81 18.45
N ASN A 19 -2.28 10.01 19.20
CA ASN A 19 -1.62 8.82 18.65
C ASN A 19 -2.63 7.80 18.09
N ARG A 20 -3.74 7.59 18.81
CA ARG A 20 -4.82 6.68 18.39
C ARG A 20 -5.47 7.16 17.08
N GLN A 21 -5.72 8.46 16.96
CA GLN A 21 -6.24 9.06 15.73
C GLN A 21 -5.25 8.89 14.57
N ASN A 22 -3.96 9.13 14.80
CA ASN A 22 -2.93 8.94 13.77
C ASN A 22 -2.84 7.50 13.30
N LEU A 23 -2.86 6.52 14.20
CA LEU A 23 -2.86 5.10 13.83
C LEU A 23 -4.11 4.72 13.05
N THR A 24 -5.27 5.27 13.42
CA THR A 24 -6.53 5.06 12.70
C THR A 24 -6.47 5.65 11.28
N ASN A 25 -5.94 6.86 11.13
CA ASN A 25 -5.73 7.49 9.82
C ASN A 25 -4.74 6.67 8.97
N LEU A 26 -3.61 6.26 9.55
CA LEU A 26 -2.63 5.41 8.88
C LEU A 26 -3.24 4.08 8.44
N LYS A 27 -4.07 3.45 9.28
CA LYS A 27 -4.76 2.20 8.94
C LYS A 27 -5.67 2.40 7.74
N ARG A 28 -6.50 3.44 7.77
CA ARG A 28 -7.41 3.81 6.67
C ARG A 28 -6.65 4.02 5.37
N ASP A 29 -5.48 4.64 5.43
CA ASP A 29 -4.71 4.99 4.24
C ASP A 29 -3.87 3.80 3.71
N VAL A 30 -3.31 2.96 4.59
CA VAL A 30 -2.39 1.87 4.22
C VAL A 30 -3.09 0.55 3.90
N SER A 31 -4.03 0.09 4.73
CA SER A 31 -4.80 -1.17 4.51
C SER A 31 -5.27 -1.34 3.07
N PRO A 32 -5.89 -0.33 2.45
CA PRO A 32 -6.47 -0.53 1.14
C PRO A 32 -5.46 -0.56 -0.01
N LEU A 33 -4.20 -0.13 0.20
CA LEU A 33 -3.14 -0.10 -0.82
C LEU A 33 -2.67 -1.50 -1.19
N ALA A 34 -2.48 -2.37 -0.20
CA ALA A 34 -2.04 -3.74 -0.40
C ALA A 34 -3.00 -4.51 -1.34
N ASN A 35 -4.30 -4.43 -1.05
CA ASN A 35 -5.33 -5.13 -1.82
C ASN A 35 -5.45 -4.59 -3.24
N ALA A 36 -5.37 -3.27 -3.42
CA ALA A 36 -5.40 -2.65 -4.75
C ALA A 36 -4.20 -3.08 -5.60
N ALA A 37 -2.99 -3.07 -5.01
CA ALA A 37 -1.78 -3.49 -5.71
C ALA A 37 -1.76 -4.98 -6.05
N LEU A 38 -2.26 -5.84 -5.16
CA LEU A 38 -2.45 -7.27 -5.45
C LEU A 38 -3.45 -7.49 -6.59
N GLY A 39 -4.55 -6.73 -6.60
CA GLY A 39 -5.54 -6.77 -7.69
C GLY A 39 -4.92 -6.44 -9.05
N LEU A 40 -4.06 -5.42 -9.11
CA LEU A 40 -3.32 -5.05 -10.33
C LEU A 40 -2.26 -6.08 -10.70
N ALA A 41 -1.55 -6.65 -9.72
CA ALA A 41 -0.58 -7.71 -9.97
C ALA A 41 -1.25 -8.98 -10.53
N GLN A 42 -2.48 -9.26 -10.11
CA GLN A 42 -3.30 -10.34 -10.65
C GLN A 42 -3.74 -10.03 -12.09
N THR A 43 -4.19 -8.81 -12.38
CA THR A 43 -4.49 -8.38 -13.77
C THR A 43 -3.25 -8.54 -14.67
N ALA A 44 -2.06 -8.15 -14.20
CA ALA A 44 -0.81 -8.36 -14.94
C ALA A 44 -0.55 -9.84 -15.28
N ARG A 45 -0.91 -10.75 -14.37
CA ARG A 45 -0.77 -12.20 -14.56
C ARG A 45 -1.78 -12.72 -15.59
N GLU A 46 -3.02 -12.25 -15.54
CA GLU A 46 -4.09 -12.62 -16.49
C GLU A 46 -3.77 -12.16 -17.91
N MET A 47 -3.31 -10.91 -18.05
CA MET A 47 -2.81 -10.38 -19.32
C MET A 47 -1.66 -11.22 -19.88
N LYS A 48 -0.70 -11.62 -19.01
CA LYS A 48 0.43 -12.46 -19.43
C LYS A 48 -0.05 -13.83 -19.91
N ALA A 49 -0.96 -14.45 -19.16
CA ALA A 49 -1.52 -15.75 -19.54
C ALA A 49 -2.22 -15.65 -20.91
N HIS A 50 -2.98 -14.59 -21.14
CA HIS A 50 -3.62 -14.33 -22.42
C HIS A 50 -2.62 -14.15 -23.57
N VAL A 51 -1.58 -13.33 -23.37
CA VAL A 51 -0.53 -13.12 -24.39
C VAL A 51 0.16 -14.43 -24.75
N LEU A 52 0.46 -15.29 -23.76
CA LEU A 52 1.07 -16.59 -24.01
C LEU A 52 0.12 -17.54 -24.73
N SER A 53 -1.17 -17.52 -24.41
CA SER A 53 -2.16 -18.39 -25.06
C SER A 53 -2.44 -17.99 -26.51
N THR A 54 -2.41 -16.70 -26.83
CA THR A 54 -2.70 -16.20 -28.19
C THR A 54 -1.48 -16.12 -29.08
N SER A 55 -0.30 -15.81 -28.53
CA SER A 55 0.92 -15.64 -29.32
C SER A 55 1.81 -16.89 -29.37
N GLY A 56 1.57 -17.90 -28.54
CA GLY A 56 2.43 -19.09 -28.48
C GLY A 56 3.88 -18.74 -28.11
N ASN A 57 4.85 -19.06 -28.98
CA ASN A 57 6.27 -18.82 -28.73
C ASN A 57 6.63 -17.32 -28.64
N ASN A 58 7.67 -17.02 -27.84
CA ASN A 58 8.19 -15.70 -27.45
C ASN A 58 8.62 -14.72 -28.59
N ARG A 59 8.35 -15.01 -29.86
CA ARG A 59 8.78 -14.15 -31.00
C ARG A 59 7.63 -13.62 -31.86
N ASN A 60 6.39 -14.02 -31.59
CA ASN A 60 5.26 -13.57 -32.38
C ASN A 60 4.91 -12.11 -32.09
N LEU A 61 4.53 -11.38 -33.14
CA LEU A 61 4.01 -10.03 -33.01
C LEU A 61 2.58 -10.10 -32.47
N VAL A 62 2.33 -9.40 -31.38
CA VAL A 62 1.00 -9.14 -30.86
C VAL A 62 0.57 -7.78 -31.38
N TYR A 63 -0.58 -7.74 -32.02
CA TYR A 63 -1.15 -6.52 -32.56
C TYR A 63 -2.13 -5.95 -31.56
N GLY A 64 -1.97 -4.66 -31.29
CA GLY A 64 -2.89 -3.90 -30.46
C GLY A 64 -3.71 -2.94 -31.32
N ASP A 65 -4.38 -2.02 -30.64
CA ASP A 65 -5.15 -0.98 -31.32
C ASP A 65 -4.28 -0.12 -32.26
N GLN A 66 -4.92 0.39 -33.32
CA GLN A 66 -4.32 1.35 -34.28
C GLN A 66 -3.06 0.84 -35.00
N GLY A 67 -2.95 -0.46 -35.25
CA GLY A 67 -1.86 -1.04 -36.05
C GLY A 67 -0.50 -1.10 -35.34
N ARG A 68 -0.46 -0.86 -34.02
CA ARG A 68 0.75 -1.05 -33.22
C ARG A 68 1.03 -2.53 -33.03
N SER A 69 2.30 -2.92 -33.10
CA SER A 69 2.74 -4.28 -32.80
C SER A 69 3.86 -4.28 -31.76
N ILE A 70 3.90 -5.34 -30.97
CA ILE A 70 4.94 -5.59 -29.98
C ILE A 70 5.31 -7.06 -30.02
N GLN A 71 6.58 -7.40 -29.80
CA GLN A 71 6.97 -8.80 -29.67
C GLN A 71 6.40 -9.38 -28.37
N SER A 72 5.86 -10.60 -28.43
CA SER A 72 5.28 -11.28 -27.28
C SER A 72 6.24 -11.36 -26.10
N ARG A 73 7.55 -11.59 -26.33
CA ARG A 73 8.57 -11.54 -25.25
C ARG A 73 8.65 -10.20 -24.53
N ASP A 74 8.55 -9.09 -25.26
CA ASP A 74 8.73 -7.75 -24.70
C ASP A 74 7.48 -7.36 -23.90
N LEU A 75 6.31 -7.73 -24.40
CA LEU A 75 5.04 -7.60 -23.69
C LEU A 75 5.01 -8.44 -22.41
N VAL A 76 5.45 -9.70 -22.48
CA VAL A 76 5.56 -10.58 -21.30
C VAL A 76 6.55 -10.02 -20.28
N LYS A 77 7.70 -9.50 -20.72
CA LYS A 77 8.70 -8.87 -19.84
C LYS A 77 8.13 -7.64 -19.14
N MET A 78 7.36 -6.79 -19.86
CA MET A 78 6.67 -5.64 -19.28
C MET A 78 5.66 -6.06 -18.20
N LEU A 79 4.84 -7.08 -18.49
CA LEU A 79 3.84 -7.61 -17.56
C LEU A 79 4.47 -8.25 -16.32
N ASP A 80 5.58 -9.00 -16.47
CA ASP A 80 6.31 -9.54 -15.33
C ASP A 80 6.96 -8.44 -14.48
N GLY A 81 7.51 -7.40 -15.12
CA GLY A 81 8.05 -6.22 -14.44
C GLY A 81 6.98 -5.51 -13.59
N ALA A 82 5.82 -5.22 -14.19
CA ALA A 82 4.70 -4.59 -13.50
C ALA A 82 4.19 -5.44 -12.34
N LYS A 83 3.96 -6.75 -12.57
CA LYS A 83 3.55 -7.71 -11.54
C LYS A 83 4.52 -7.72 -10.35
N ASN A 84 5.82 -7.79 -10.60
CA ASN A 84 6.83 -7.87 -9.54
C ASN A 84 6.90 -6.56 -8.74
N ALA A 85 6.82 -5.40 -9.40
CA ALA A 85 6.77 -4.10 -8.73
C ALA A 85 5.53 -3.98 -7.83
N LEU A 86 4.35 -4.36 -8.33
CA LEU A 86 3.09 -4.31 -7.60
C LEU A 86 3.06 -5.28 -6.41
N LYS A 87 3.59 -6.51 -6.58
CA LYS A 87 3.75 -7.46 -5.46
C LYS A 87 4.71 -6.95 -4.39
N SER A 88 5.84 -6.34 -4.79
CA SER A 88 6.80 -5.76 -3.86
C SER A 88 6.17 -4.62 -3.05
N PHE A 89 5.43 -3.73 -3.71
CA PHE A 89 4.69 -2.67 -3.05
C PHE A 89 3.61 -3.22 -2.10
N ALA A 90 2.81 -4.20 -2.54
CA ALA A 90 1.79 -4.83 -1.72
C ALA A 90 2.37 -5.46 -0.44
N SER A 91 3.49 -6.17 -0.55
CA SER A 91 4.18 -6.77 0.61
C SER A 91 4.63 -5.72 1.64
N LYS A 92 5.16 -4.58 1.17
CA LYS A 92 5.55 -3.47 2.05
C LYS A 92 4.35 -2.80 2.70
N ALA A 93 3.27 -2.57 1.95
CA ALA A 93 2.01 -2.04 2.48
C ALA A 93 1.41 -2.98 3.54
N GLN A 94 1.39 -4.29 3.31
CA GLN A 94 0.92 -5.29 4.28
C GLN A 94 1.79 -5.32 5.55
N SER A 95 3.10 -5.17 5.41
CA SER A 95 3.99 -5.12 6.57
C SER A 95 3.69 -3.90 7.45
N LEU A 96 3.45 -2.73 6.83
CA LEU A 96 3.06 -1.52 7.55
C LEU A 96 1.67 -1.65 8.17
N ASP A 97 0.73 -2.27 7.44
CA ASP A 97 -0.63 -2.52 7.92
C ASP A 97 -0.66 -3.35 9.22
N ARG A 98 0.10 -4.45 9.25
CA ARG A 98 0.26 -5.30 10.44
C ARG A 98 0.93 -4.57 11.59
N GLU A 99 1.88 -3.71 11.29
CA GLU A 99 2.56 -2.91 12.30
C GLU A 99 1.61 -1.87 12.91
N ILE A 100 0.78 -1.23 12.10
CA ILE A 100 -0.27 -0.32 12.58
C ILE A 100 -1.26 -1.06 13.48
N ASP A 101 -1.69 -2.27 13.11
CA ASP A 101 -2.58 -3.10 13.94
C ASP A 101 -1.93 -3.44 15.28
N PHE A 102 -0.68 -3.88 15.25
CA PHE A 102 0.09 -4.20 16.44
C PHE A 102 0.16 -2.99 17.38
N PHE A 103 0.57 -1.82 16.89
CA PHE A 103 0.70 -0.64 17.73
C PHE A 103 -0.63 -0.05 18.19
N SER A 104 -1.70 -0.20 17.40
CA SER A 104 -3.05 0.20 17.82
C SER A 104 -3.51 -0.61 19.03
N ALA A 105 -3.37 -1.94 18.97
CA ALA A 105 -3.71 -2.81 20.08
C ALA A 105 -2.76 -2.63 21.28
N HIS A 106 -1.46 -2.50 21.01
CA HIS A 106 -0.43 -2.39 22.05
C HIS A 106 -0.52 -1.08 22.82
N GLN A 107 -0.80 0.05 22.16
CA GLN A 107 -1.00 1.33 22.83
C GLN A 107 -2.22 1.29 23.75
N GLU A 108 -3.33 0.68 23.32
CA GLU A 108 -4.52 0.53 24.13
C GLU A 108 -4.25 -0.36 25.36
N GLY A 109 -3.53 -1.47 25.18
CA GLY A 109 -3.09 -2.34 26.27
C GLY A 109 -2.14 -1.65 27.25
N LEU A 110 -1.17 -0.88 26.76
CA LEU A 110 -0.24 -0.11 27.61
C LEU A 110 -0.94 1.01 28.38
N PHE A 111 -1.92 1.67 27.76
CA PHE A 111 -2.63 2.78 28.37
C PHE A 111 -3.63 2.32 29.44
N ARG A 112 -4.39 1.25 29.17
CA ARG A 112 -5.36 0.67 30.13
C ARG A 112 -4.70 -0.26 31.15
N GLY A 113 -3.53 -0.81 30.82
CA GLY A 113 -2.84 -1.82 31.61
C GLY A 113 -2.17 -1.25 32.86
N ASN A 114 -2.32 -1.98 33.97
CA ASN A 114 -1.77 -1.61 35.26
C ASN A 114 -0.28 -1.98 35.36
N MET A 115 0.58 -1.42 34.50
CA MET A 115 2.03 -1.48 34.69
C MET A 115 2.43 -0.45 35.75
N ALA A 116 2.31 -0.84 37.03
CA ALA A 116 2.50 0.04 38.18
C ALA A 116 3.93 0.62 38.31
N ILE A 117 4.90 0.08 37.58
CA ILE A 117 6.32 0.43 37.66
C ILE A 117 6.71 1.56 36.68
N VAL A 118 5.94 1.79 35.61
CA VAL A 118 6.28 2.79 34.58
C VAL A 118 5.27 3.93 34.61
N PRO A 119 5.70 5.21 34.72
CA PRO A 119 4.81 6.35 34.62
C PRO A 119 4.00 6.36 33.32
N GLN A 120 2.72 6.74 33.41
CA GLN A 120 1.81 6.75 32.26
C GLN A 120 2.32 7.66 31.11
N ALA A 121 2.93 8.79 31.46
CA ALA A 121 3.53 9.72 30.52
C ALA A 121 4.64 9.05 29.68
N ASP A 122 5.48 8.23 30.30
CA ASP A 122 6.58 7.55 29.60
C ASP A 122 6.08 6.48 28.64
N LYS A 123 5.02 5.74 29.03
CA LYS A 123 4.34 4.79 28.12
C LYS A 123 3.79 5.50 26.89
N VAL A 124 3.07 6.61 27.10
CA VAL A 124 2.47 7.38 26.00
C VAL A 124 3.54 8.01 25.12
N ASN A 125 4.62 8.58 25.70
CA ASN A 125 5.73 9.14 24.94
C ASN A 125 6.47 8.09 24.10
N TRP A 126 6.67 6.89 24.66
CA TRP A 126 7.24 5.78 23.91
C TRP A 126 6.33 5.40 22.73
N CYS A 127 5.01 5.29 22.94
CA CYS A 127 4.05 5.05 21.86
C CYS A 127 4.10 6.15 20.80
N THR A 128 4.19 7.43 21.19
CA THR A 128 4.34 8.56 20.25
C THR A 128 5.55 8.36 19.34
N GLY A 129 6.71 8.01 19.91
CA GLY A 129 7.92 7.77 19.14
C GLY A 129 7.80 6.59 18.15
N GLN A 130 6.95 5.59 18.44
CA GLN A 130 6.66 4.51 17.51
C GLN A 130 5.69 4.95 16.40
N VAL A 131 4.65 5.71 16.73
CA VAL A 131 3.70 6.27 15.75
C VAL A 131 4.45 7.16 14.74
N GLU A 132 5.34 8.04 15.20
CA GLU A 132 6.17 8.88 14.33
C GLU A 132 7.04 8.06 13.38
N LYS A 133 7.63 6.95 13.86
CA LYS A 133 8.41 6.03 13.01
C LYS A 133 7.55 5.34 11.95
N ILE A 134 6.32 4.96 12.29
CA ILE A 134 5.37 4.38 11.32
C ILE A 134 4.99 5.45 10.28
N MET A 135 4.61 6.65 10.70
CA MET A 135 4.29 7.77 9.79
C MET A 135 5.43 8.05 8.81
N LYS A 136 6.67 8.10 9.30
CA LYS A 136 7.85 8.30 8.45
C LYS A 136 8.05 7.17 7.44
N ARG A 137 7.80 5.91 7.82
CA ARG A 137 7.89 4.77 6.89
C ARG A 137 6.75 4.73 5.89
N THR A 138 5.53 5.11 6.28
CA THR A 138 4.39 5.27 5.35
C THR A 138 4.69 6.36 4.32
N SER A 139 5.25 7.50 4.73
CA SER A 139 5.69 8.55 3.82
C SER A 139 6.78 8.04 2.85
N ARG A 140 7.77 7.29 3.34
CA ARG A 140 8.80 6.64 2.49
C ARG A 140 8.23 5.60 1.55
N LEU A 141 7.19 4.86 1.96
CA LEU A 141 6.49 3.93 1.05
C LEU A 141 5.98 4.69 -0.18
N GLY A 142 5.35 5.85 0.02
CA GLY A 142 4.90 6.72 -1.07
C GLY A 142 6.06 7.25 -1.92
N ALA A 143 7.10 7.79 -1.30
CA ALA A 143 8.24 8.37 -2.03
C ALA A 143 9.06 7.32 -2.82
N ASP A 144 9.38 6.18 -2.20
CA ASP A 144 10.29 5.19 -2.77
C ASP A 144 9.58 4.22 -3.72
N GLN A 145 8.29 3.97 -3.50
CA GLN A 145 7.51 3.02 -4.31
C GLN A 145 6.53 3.70 -5.26
N GLY A 146 6.10 4.94 -5.00
CA GLY A 146 5.16 5.67 -5.85
C GLY A 146 5.58 5.73 -7.32
N PRO A 147 6.83 6.11 -7.65
CA PRO A 147 7.31 6.09 -9.04
C PRO A 147 7.30 4.69 -9.67
N LYS A 148 7.61 3.64 -8.88
CA LYS A 148 7.64 2.24 -9.36
C LYS A 148 6.24 1.71 -9.62
N VAL A 149 5.29 2.05 -8.76
CA VAL A 149 3.87 1.70 -8.92
C VAL A 149 3.28 2.44 -10.11
N SER A 150 3.59 3.73 -10.28
CA SER A 150 3.15 4.52 -11.44
C SER A 150 3.68 3.92 -12.74
N ALA A 151 4.97 3.63 -12.82
CA ALA A 151 5.56 2.96 -13.99
C ALA A 151 4.95 1.58 -14.26
N ALA A 152 4.62 0.81 -13.21
CA ALA A 152 3.95 -0.48 -13.35
C ALA A 152 2.51 -0.32 -13.90
N VAL A 153 1.76 0.66 -13.41
CA VAL A 153 0.40 0.97 -13.90
C VAL A 153 0.44 1.43 -15.36
N ASP A 154 1.38 2.28 -15.74
CA ASP A 154 1.55 2.71 -17.13
C ASP A 154 1.95 1.54 -18.03
N GLY A 155 2.80 0.63 -17.53
CA GLY A 155 3.10 -0.64 -18.20
C GLY A 155 1.85 -1.50 -18.42
N LEU A 156 0.97 -1.62 -17.42
CA LEU A 156 -0.30 -2.34 -17.56
C LEU A 156 -1.23 -1.67 -18.57
N ARG A 157 -1.37 -0.35 -18.53
CA ARG A 157 -2.19 0.39 -19.51
C ARG A 157 -1.68 0.22 -20.94
N ASN A 158 -0.36 0.23 -21.12
CA ASN A 158 0.24 -0.03 -22.42
C ASN A 158 0.01 -1.47 -22.86
N ALA A 159 0.16 -2.44 -21.96
CA ALA A 159 -0.11 -3.84 -22.24
C ALA A 159 -1.60 -4.10 -22.55
N ALA A 160 -2.53 -3.35 -21.94
CA ALA A 160 -3.97 -3.55 -22.09
C ALA A 160 -4.45 -3.38 -23.53
N ARG A 161 -3.78 -2.50 -24.28
CA ARG A 161 -4.03 -2.25 -25.71
C ARG A 161 -3.74 -3.46 -26.61
N PHE A 162 -3.08 -4.49 -26.07
CA PHE A 162 -2.72 -5.73 -26.77
C PHE A 162 -3.48 -6.94 -26.20
N THR A 163 -4.49 -6.70 -25.36
CA THR A 163 -5.30 -7.73 -24.69
C THR A 163 -6.80 -7.43 -24.84
N PRO A 164 -7.70 -8.38 -24.57
CA PRO A 164 -9.13 -8.20 -24.79
C PRO A 164 -9.73 -7.07 -23.95
N GLN A 165 -10.75 -6.41 -24.49
CA GLN A 165 -11.37 -5.20 -23.91
C GLN A 165 -11.91 -5.38 -22.47
N ASN A 166 -12.35 -6.60 -22.10
CA ASN A 166 -12.81 -6.89 -20.74
C ASN A 166 -11.70 -6.78 -19.68
N ILE A 167 -10.44 -7.05 -20.04
CA ILE A 167 -9.29 -6.88 -19.14
C ILE A 167 -8.96 -5.39 -18.97
N GLN A 168 -9.19 -4.58 -20.01
CA GLN A 168 -8.98 -3.14 -19.97
C GLN A 168 -9.97 -2.43 -19.04
N SER A 169 -11.26 -2.81 -19.06
CA SER A 169 -12.26 -2.27 -18.12
C SER A 169 -12.00 -2.63 -16.65
N ASP A 170 -11.50 -3.85 -16.39
CA ASP A 170 -11.08 -4.27 -15.05
C ASP A 170 -9.85 -3.50 -14.56
N LEU A 171 -8.88 -3.27 -15.45
CA LEU A 171 -7.69 -2.47 -15.16
C LEU A 171 -8.05 -1.04 -14.75
N ASP A 172 -8.89 -0.35 -15.52
CA ASP A 172 -9.27 1.04 -15.23
C ASP A 172 -9.98 1.19 -13.87
N SER A 173 -10.85 0.22 -13.54
CA SER A 173 -11.51 0.16 -12.24
C SER A 173 -10.51 -0.01 -11.08
N LYS A 174 -9.52 -0.91 -11.25
CA LYS A 174 -8.48 -1.18 -10.25
C LYS A 174 -7.49 -0.01 -10.10
N VAL A 175 -7.15 0.67 -11.19
CA VAL A 175 -6.31 1.87 -11.17
C VAL A 175 -7.03 3.04 -10.50
N ALA A 176 -8.32 3.24 -10.79
CA ALA A 176 -9.12 4.26 -10.11
C ALA A 176 -9.19 3.99 -8.60
N ALA A 177 -9.34 2.73 -8.19
CA ALA A 177 -9.30 2.35 -6.78
C ALA A 177 -7.95 2.66 -6.12
N LEU A 178 -6.82 2.43 -6.81
CA LEU A 178 -5.49 2.73 -6.31
C LEU A 178 -5.23 4.25 -6.21
N ASN A 179 -5.58 5.01 -7.25
CA ASN A 179 -5.30 6.46 -7.31
C ASN A 179 -6.12 7.27 -6.29
N ARG A 180 -7.35 6.85 -5.99
CA ARG A 180 -8.16 7.43 -4.88
C ARG A 180 -7.53 7.24 -3.50
N ARG A 181 -6.45 6.45 -3.39
CA ARG A 181 -5.84 6.04 -2.11
C ARG A 181 -4.38 6.47 -1.99
N ILE A 182 -3.79 7.03 -3.05
CA ILE A 182 -2.40 7.54 -3.08
C ILE A 182 -2.35 9.08 -2.98
N HIS A 183 -3.45 9.76 -3.33
CA HIS A 183 -3.66 11.20 -3.17
C HIS A 183 -4.60 11.49 -2.01
#